data_AF-A0A7C2SMV9-F1
#
_entry.id   AF-A0A7C2SMV9-F1
#
_cell.length_a   1.000
_cell.length_b   1.000
_cell.length_c   1.000
_cell.angle_alpha   90.00
_cell.angle_beta   90.00
_cell.angle_gamma   90.00
#
_symmetry.space_group_name_H-M   'P 1'
#
loop_
_entity.id
_entity.type
_entity.pdbx_description
1 polymer ?
#
loop_
_entity_poly.entity_id
_entity_poly.type
_entity_poly.pdbx_seq_one_letter_code
_entity_poly.pdbx_strand_id
1 'polypeptide(L)'
;MNITPDSLVLWEWGWFRINATLAFTWVVMALLTLGSWLITRRLSTGARLSRWQNLVEVLVLGLKDQIRAVSRQEPGRYLPFVGTLFLFIATCNLLAIVPGFTPPTASLSTT
;
A
#
# COMPACT_ATOMS: atom_id res chain seq x y z
N MET A 1 -10.71 -4.32 27.60
CA MET A 1 -9.58 -4.38 26.65
C MET A 1 -10.17 -4.19 25.26
N ASN A 2 -9.99 -3.00 24.67
CA ASN A 2 -10.56 -2.64 23.37
C ASN A 2 -9.53 -2.98 22.29
N ILE A 3 -9.72 -4.11 21.59
CA ILE A 3 -8.70 -4.71 20.71
C ILE A 3 -8.96 -4.38 19.21
N THR A 4 -9.94 -3.53 18.90
CA THR A 4 -10.25 -3.13 17.52
C THR A 4 -10.00 -1.64 17.28
N PRO A 5 -9.21 -1.25 16.26
CA PRO A 5 -8.95 0.16 15.91
C PRO A 5 -10.21 0.93 15.50
N ASP A 6 -11.30 0.21 15.17
CA ASP A 6 -12.62 0.79 14.88
C ASP A 6 -13.30 1.40 16.11
N SER A 7 -12.85 1.07 17.32
CA SER A 7 -13.38 1.61 18.58
C SER A 7 -12.73 2.93 19.01
N LEU A 8 -11.63 3.35 18.36
CA LEU A 8 -10.94 4.61 18.64
C LEU A 8 -11.42 5.69 17.68
N VAL A 9 -12.47 6.41 18.08
CA VAL A 9 -12.94 7.62 17.41
C VAL A 9 -11.98 8.76 17.77
N LEU A 10 -11.21 9.24 16.79
CA LEU A 10 -10.25 10.35 16.96
C LEU A 10 -10.95 11.71 16.91
N TRP A 11 -12.03 11.81 16.14
CA TRP A 11 -12.82 13.03 16.00
C TRP A 11 -14.27 12.66 15.66
N GLU A 12 -15.23 13.22 16.39
CA GLU A 12 -16.65 13.13 16.05
C GLU A 12 -17.23 14.53 15.84
N TRP A 13 -17.68 14.85 14.63
CA TRP A 13 -18.42 16.08 14.35
C TRP A 13 -19.76 15.72 13.72
N GLY A 14 -20.77 15.56 14.57
CA GLY A 14 -22.14 15.24 14.18
C GLY A 14 -22.22 13.96 13.35
N TRP A 15 -22.22 14.10 12.03
CA TRP A 15 -22.39 13.01 11.06
C TRP A 15 -21.05 12.40 10.60
N PHE A 16 -19.91 13.05 10.88
CA PHE A 16 -18.59 12.58 10.47
C PHE A 16 -17.84 11.99 11.68
N ARG A 17 -17.55 10.69 11.62
CA ARG A 17 -16.70 9.98 12.58
C ARG A 17 -15.37 9.64 11.92
N ILE A 18 -14.27 10.19 12.43
CA ILE A 18 -12.92 9.82 11.99
C ILE A 18 -12.40 8.78 12.97
N ASN A 19 -12.39 7.53 12.54
CA ASN A 19 -11.82 6.42 13.30
C ASN A 19 -10.31 6.31 13.02
N ALA A 20 -9.57 5.71 13.96
CA ALA A 20 -8.14 5.44 13.78
C ALA A 20 -7.86 4.63 12.48
N THR A 21 -8.75 3.70 12.11
CA THR A 21 -8.68 2.94 10.85
C THR A 21 -8.65 3.86 9.62
N LEU A 22 -9.49 4.91 9.58
CA LEU A 22 -9.52 5.88 8.48
C LEU A 22 -8.22 6.68 8.42
N ALA A 23 -7.75 7.16 9.58
CA ALA A 23 -6.51 7.93 9.67
C ALA A 23 -5.31 7.11 9.19
N PHE A 24 -5.15 5.86 9.65
CA PHE A 24 -4.07 4.98 9.20
C PHE A 24 -4.16 4.65 7.71
N THR A 25 -5.37 4.46 7.18
CA THR A 25 -5.56 4.24 5.73
C THR A 25 -5.10 5.45 4.91
N TRP A 26 -5.43 6.67 5.35
CA TRP A 26 -4.94 7.90 4.70
C TRP A 26 -3.42 8.04 4.78
N VAL A 27 -2.81 7.69 5.91
CA VAL A 27 -1.35 7.71 6.06
C VAL A 27 -0.70 6.73 5.09
N VAL A 28 -1.20 5.50 4.98
CA VAL A 28 -0.66 4.49 4.04
C VAL A 28 -0.84 4.95 2.59
N MET A 29 -2.01 5.48 2.22
CA MET A 29 -2.25 6.00 0.87
C MET A 29 -1.33 7.18 0.55
N ALA A 30 -1.13 8.11 1.50
CA ALA A 30 -0.21 9.22 1.32
C ALA A 30 1.23 8.74 1.16
N LEU A 31 1.68 7.79 1.99
CA LEU A 31 3.02 7.21 1.92
C LEU A 31 3.28 6.54 0.56
N LEU A 32 2.34 5.70 0.11
CA LEU A 32 2.46 5.02 -1.18
C LEU A 32 2.43 6.00 -2.35
N THR A 33 1.51 6.96 -2.34
CA THR A 33 1.37 7.94 -3.43
C THR A 33 2.61 8.83 -3.53
N LEU A 34 3.08 9.37 -2.40
CA LEU A 34 4.27 10.22 -2.36
C LEU A 34 5.54 9.42 -2.68
N GLY A 35 5.65 8.20 -2.16
CA GLY A 35 6.77 7.29 -2.44
C GLY A 35 6.85 6.94 -3.92
N SER A 36 5.73 6.50 -4.52
CA SER A 36 5.64 6.22 -5.95
C SER A 36 5.95 7.45 -6.79
N TRP A 37 5.42 8.61 -6.44
CA TRP A 37 5.72 9.87 -7.15
C TRP A 37 7.20 10.24 -7.06
N LEU A 38 7.80 10.15 -5.88
CA LEU A 38 9.22 10.50 -5.68
C LEU A 38 10.16 9.59 -6.47
N ILE A 39 9.86 8.29 -6.53
CA ILE A 39 10.66 7.31 -7.28
C ILE A 39 10.47 7.49 -8.79
N THR A 40 9.25 7.76 -9.25
CA THR A 40 8.94 7.88 -10.69
C THR A 40 9.27 9.26 -11.27
N ARG A 41 9.42 10.31 -10.45
CA ARG A 41 9.74 11.66 -10.92
C ARG A 41 11.13 11.80 -11.55
N ARG A 42 12.06 10.89 -11.26
CA ARG A 42 13.43 10.89 -11.80
C ARG A 42 13.80 9.54 -12.43
N LEU A 43 12.95 9.03 -13.32
CA LEU A 43 13.29 7.84 -14.10
C LEU A 43 14.45 8.15 -15.05
N SER A 44 15.54 7.40 -14.90
CA SER A 44 16.68 7.43 -15.81
C SER A 44 16.60 6.21 -16.72
N THR A 45 16.68 6.42 -18.03
CA THR A 45 16.76 5.35 -19.04
C THR A 45 18.21 5.02 -19.43
N GLY A 46 19.19 5.68 -18.82
CA GLY A 46 20.61 5.45 -19.09
C GLY A 46 21.20 4.25 -18.35
N ALA A 47 22.46 3.93 -18.64
CA ALA A 47 23.19 2.79 -18.06
C ALA A 47 23.38 2.83 -16.53
N ARG A 48 23.11 3.98 -15.88
CA ARG A 48 23.11 4.13 -14.42
C ARG A 48 21.68 4.23 -13.92
N LEU A 49 21.13 3.10 -13.51
CA LEU A 49 19.86 3.01 -12.79
C LEU A 49 20.07 3.40 -11.32
N SER A 50 19.12 4.16 -10.76
CA SER A 50 19.07 4.41 -9.32
C SER A 50 18.75 3.12 -8.57
N ARG A 51 19.34 2.91 -7.38
CA ARG A 51 19.04 1.74 -6.53
C ARG A 51 17.53 1.57 -6.27
N TRP A 52 16.82 2.68 -6.10
CA TRP A 52 15.37 2.70 -5.89
C TRP A 52 14.57 2.36 -7.14
N GLN A 53 15.03 2.80 -8.32
CA GLN A 53 14.42 2.43 -9.60
C GLN A 53 14.57 0.93 -9.84
N ASN A 54 15.77 0.38 -9.59
CA ASN A 54 16.02 -1.06 -9.73
C ASN A 54 15.13 -1.89 -8.79
N LEU A 55 14.96 -1.47 -7.53
CA LEU A 55 14.07 -2.15 -6.59
C LEU A 55 12.62 -2.18 -7.10
N VAL A 56 12.08 -1.03 -7.52
CA VAL A 56 10.70 -0.94 -8.04
C VAL A 56 10.53 -1.74 -9.32
N GLU A 57 11.54 -1.73 -10.20
CA GLU A 57 11.51 -2.47 -11.46
C GLU A 57 11.47 -3.98 -11.22
N VAL A 58 12.32 -4.50 -10.32
CA VAL A 58 12.29 -5.92 -9.91
C VAL A 58 10.94 -6.29 -9.30
N LEU A 59 10.36 -5.44 -8.44
CA LEU A 59 9.03 -5.66 -7.86
C LEU A 59 7.94 -5.71 -8.94
N VAL A 60 7.93 -4.76 -9.89
CA VAL A 60 6.93 -4.70 -10.97
C VAL A 60 7.07 -5.89 -11.91
N LEU A 61 8.29 -6.28 -12.27
CA LEU A 61 8.56 -7.46 -13.10
C LEU A 61 8.08 -8.74 -12.39
N GLY A 62 8.41 -8.91 -11.11
CA GLY A 62 7.94 -10.04 -10.31
C GLY A 62 6.43 -10.11 -10.20
N LEU A 63 5.74 -8.97 -10.05
CA LEU A 63 4.27 -8.92 -10.06
C LEU A 63 3.69 -9.31 -11.43
N LYS A 64 4.27 -8.82 -12.53
CA LYS A 64 3.83 -9.20 -13.88
C LYS A 64 3.95 -10.70 -14.11
N ASP A 65 5.05 -11.31 -13.66
CA ASP A 65 5.29 -12.74 -13.80
C ASP A 65 4.32 -13.57 -12.96
N GLN A 66 4.04 -13.16 -11.72
CA GLN A 66 3.03 -13.81 -10.88
C GLN A 66 1.63 -13.73 -11.48
N ILE A 67 1.21 -12.53 -11.94
CA ILE A 67 -0.09 -12.34 -12.58
C ILE A 67 -0.19 -13.22 -13.82
N ARG A 68 0.85 -13.26 -14.66
CA ARG A 68 0.87 -14.10 -15.86
C ARG A 68 0.81 -15.59 -15.50
N ALA A 69 1.56 -16.03 -14.49
CA ALA A 69 1.56 -17.43 -14.06
C ALA A 69 0.18 -17.90 -13.57
N VAL A 70 -0.53 -17.06 -12.83
CA VAL A 70 -1.85 -17.37 -12.28
C VAL A 70 -2.97 -17.22 -13.31
N SER A 71 -3.03 -16.08 -14.00
CA SER A 71 -4.13 -15.77 -14.93
C SER A 71 -3.97 -16.44 -16.30
N ARG A 72 -2.74 -16.83 -16.69
CA ARG A 72 -2.36 -17.22 -18.06
C ARG A 72 -2.72 -16.18 -19.12
N GLN A 73 -2.92 -14.92 -18.71
CA GLN A 73 -3.26 -13.80 -19.57
C GLN A 73 -2.17 -12.74 -19.55
N GLU A 74 -2.27 -11.75 -20.43
CA GLU A 74 -1.38 -10.59 -20.39
C GLU A 74 -1.56 -9.81 -19.08
N PRO A 75 -0.49 -9.64 -18.28
CA PRO A 75 -0.61 -9.08 -16.94
C PRO A 75 -0.93 -7.58 -16.94
N GLY A 76 -0.74 -6.87 -18.07
CA GLY A 76 -0.86 -5.41 -18.16
C GLY A 76 -2.22 -4.86 -17.67
N ARG A 77 -3.31 -5.60 -17.90
CA ARG A 77 -4.65 -5.18 -17.47
C ARG A 77 -4.89 -5.32 -15.97
N TYR A 78 -4.27 -6.32 -15.32
CA TYR A 78 -4.45 -6.60 -13.89
C TYR A 78 -3.38 -5.95 -13.02
N LEU A 79 -2.25 -5.57 -13.62
CA LEU A 79 -1.09 -5.02 -12.92
C LEU A 79 -1.42 -3.79 -12.05
N PRO A 80 -2.21 -2.80 -12.50
CA PRO A 80 -2.54 -1.65 -11.64
C PRO A 80 -3.32 -2.06 -10.40
N PHE A 81 -4.33 -2.94 -10.55
CA PHE A 81 -5.16 -3.39 -9.44
C PHE A 81 -4.39 -4.31 -8.49
N VAL A 82 -3.81 -5.40 -9.00
CA VAL A 82 -3.10 -6.38 -8.18
C VAL A 82 -1.84 -5.77 -7.56
N GLY A 83 -1.11 -4.92 -8.31
CA GLY A 83 0.09 -4.27 -7.84
C GLY A 83 -0.17 -3.27 -6.72
N THR A 84 -1.22 -2.43 -6.85
CA THR A 84 -1.60 -1.49 -5.77
C THR A 84 -2.08 -2.23 -4.53
N LEU A 85 -2.89 -3.28 -4.68
CA LEU A 85 -3.34 -4.10 -3.56
C LEU A 85 -2.16 -4.77 -2.84
N PHE A 86 -1.23 -5.35 -3.60
CA PHE A 86 -0.02 -5.95 -3.04
C PHE A 86 0.81 -4.93 -2.26
N LEU A 87 1.09 -3.77 -2.85
CA LEU A 87 1.87 -2.72 -2.20
C LEU A 87 1.17 -2.18 -0.94
N PHE A 88 -0.15 -2.03 -0.98
CA PHE A 88 -0.94 -1.61 0.17
C PHE A 88 -0.83 -2.60 1.32
N ILE A 89 -1.13 -3.88 1.07
CA ILE A 89 -1.09 -4.92 2.10
C ILE A 89 0.34 -5.09 2.64
N ALA A 90 1.35 -5.14 1.76
CA ALA A 90 2.74 -5.26 2.16
C ALA A 90 3.18 -4.09 3.05
N THR A 91 2.77 -2.86 2.72
CA THR A 91 3.07 -1.67 3.51
C THR A 91 2.37 -1.69 4.86
N CYS A 92 1.08 -2.06 4.91
CA CYS A 92 0.36 -2.24 6.17
C CYS A 92 1.05 -3.26 7.09
N ASN A 93 1.48 -4.40 6.53
CA ASN A 93 2.18 -5.43 7.29
C ASN A 93 3.57 -4.97 7.75
N LEU A 94 4.30 -4.22 6.92
CA LEU A 94 5.59 -3.65 7.31
C LEU A 94 5.42 -2.64 8.45
N LEU A 95 4.40 -1.78 8.37
CA LEU A 95 4.13 -0.77 9.39
C LEU A 95 3.58 -1.38 10.69
N ALA A 96 3.08 -2.61 10.68
CA ALA A 96 2.64 -3.30 11.89
C ALA A 96 3.76 -3.52 12.93
N ILE A 97 5.04 -3.50 12.51
CA ILE A 97 6.18 -3.58 13.43
C ILE A 97 6.44 -2.26 14.17
N VAL A 98 5.84 -1.15 13.71
CA VAL A 98 6.04 0.17 14.30
C VAL A 98 5.18 0.29 15.57
N PRO A 99 5.77 0.54 16.74
CA PRO A 99 5.01 0.65 17.98
C PRO A 99 4.02 1.82 17.87
N GLY A 100 2.73 1.54 18.09
CA GLY A 100 1.64 2.51 17.99
C GLY A 100 0.90 2.53 16.64
N PHE A 101 1.33 1.76 15.63
CA PHE A 101 0.59 1.59 14.39
C PHE A 101 -0.29 0.34 14.45
N THR A 102 -1.60 0.51 14.27
CA THR A 102 -2.52 -0.63 14.11
C THR A 102 -2.89 -0.73 12.64
N PRO A 103 -2.53 -1.82 11.95
CA PRO A 103 -2.78 -1.92 10.52
C PRO A 103 -4.29 -1.95 10.24
N PRO A 104 -4.78 -1.23 9.22
CA PRO A 104 -6.20 -1.23 8.87
C PRO A 104 -6.70 -2.63 8.44
N THR A 105 -5.79 -3.51 8.01
CA THR A 105 -6.06 -4.93 7.72
C THR A 105 -6.41 -5.77 8.96
N ALA A 106 -6.22 -5.25 10.18
CA ALA A 106 -6.66 -5.92 11.41
C ALA A 106 -8.15 -5.68 11.74
N SER A 107 -8.84 -4.82 10.96
CA SER A 107 -10.27 -4.57 11.12
C SER A 107 -11.11 -5.59 10.35
N LEU A 108 -12.15 -6.12 11.01
CA LEU A 108 -13.21 -6.94 10.40
C LEU A 108 -14.03 -6.20 9.34
N SER A 109 -13.94 -4.87 9.26
CA SER A 109 -14.61 -4.10 8.20
C SER A 109 -13.81 -4.07 6.89
N THR A 110 -12.55 -4.52 6.91
CA THR A 110 -11.63 -4.51 5.75
C THR A 110 -11.35 -5.93 5.21
N THR A 111 -11.79 -6.99 5.92
CA THR A 111 -11.69 -8.41 5.49
C THR A 111 -13.08 -9.00 5.38
#